data_AF-A0A9E5YRS3-F1
#
_entry.id   AF-A0A9E5YRS3-F1
#
_cell.length_a   1.000
_cell.length_b   1.000
_cell.length_c   1.000
_cell.angle_alpha   90.00
_cell.angle_beta   90.00
_cell.angle_gamma   90.00
#
_symmetry.space_group_name_H-M   'P 1'
#
loop_
_entity.id
_entity.type
_entity.pdbx_description
1 polymer ?
#
loop_
_entity_poly.entity_id
_entity_poly.type
_entity_poly.pdbx_seq_one_letter_code
_entity_poly.pdbx_strand_id
1 'polypeptide(L)'
;MNFLELKAKDNFEIAKIAEKRKYFDVAVSRYYYYLYQNLMNYLFLRGETIEKKEQNKHINTIGKFIEIIKNEGNYEKQRSITKLWRLKDRRHDSDYKKEKKIKDYTEFDKIFKRDYNDVENAFNSLNVI
;
A
#
# COMPACT_ATOMS: atom_id res chain seq x y z
N MET A 1 -2.86 -6.64 -19.27
CA MET A 1 -2.25 -5.79 -18.24
C MET A 1 -2.84 -4.40 -18.37
N ASN A 2 -3.59 -3.92 -17.38
CA ASN A 2 -4.13 -2.56 -17.45
C ASN A 2 -3.14 -1.53 -16.89
N PHE A 3 -3.42 -0.25 -17.09
CA PHE A 3 -2.52 0.84 -16.71
C PHE A 3 -2.17 0.88 -15.21
N LEU A 4 -3.10 0.48 -14.33
CA LEU A 4 -2.87 0.42 -12.88
C LEU A 4 -1.89 -0.70 -12.53
N GLU A 5 -2.03 -1.85 -13.17
CA GLU A 5 -1.16 -3.00 -13.00
C GLU A 5 0.28 -2.71 -13.46
N LEU A 6 0.46 -2.05 -14.62
CA LEU A 6 1.78 -1.61 -15.09
C LEU A 6 2.42 -0.63 -14.10
N LYS A 7 1.67 0.39 -13.68
CA LYS A 7 2.16 1.36 -12.69
C LYS A 7 2.54 0.70 -11.37
N ALA A 8 1.79 -0.32 -10.95
CA ALA A 8 2.09 -1.02 -9.71
C ALA A 8 3.45 -1.72 -9.83
N LYS A 9 3.68 -2.44 -10.94
CA LYS A 9 4.97 -3.08 -11.23
C LYS A 9 6.14 -2.10 -11.24
N ASP A 10 5.98 -0.97 -11.93
CA ASP A 10 7.02 0.06 -11.95
C ASP A 10 7.32 0.59 -10.54
N ASN A 11 6.29 0.85 -9.73
CA ASN A 11 6.47 1.27 -8.34
C ASN A 11 7.22 0.22 -7.52
N PHE A 12 6.92 -1.07 -7.70
CA PHE A 12 7.60 -2.14 -7.00
C PHE A 12 9.09 -2.23 -7.37
N GLU A 13 9.43 -2.14 -8.66
CA GLU A 13 10.82 -2.15 -9.11
C GLU A 13 11.61 -0.94 -8.57
N ILE A 14 11.01 0.26 -8.63
CA ILE A 14 11.63 1.47 -8.08
C ILE A 14 11.81 1.33 -6.56
N ALA A 15 10.84 0.76 -5.85
CA ALA A 15 10.93 0.54 -4.41
C ALA A 15 12.12 -0.34 -4.04
N LYS A 16 12.31 -1.47 -4.76
CA LYS A 16 13.46 -2.37 -4.55
C LYS A 16 14.79 -1.67 -4.82
N ILE A 17 14.88 -0.84 -5.86
CA ILE A 17 16.10 -0.08 -6.18
C ILE A 17 16.38 0.95 -5.08
N ALA A 18 15.35 1.69 -4.65
CA ALA A 18 15.47 2.69 -3.59
C ALA A 18 15.89 2.07 -2.26
N GLU A 19 15.29 0.93 -1.89
CA GLU A 19 15.64 0.18 -0.69
C GLU A 19 17.13 -0.23 -0.72
N LYS A 20 17.59 -0.86 -1.81
CA LYS A 20 19.00 -1.26 -1.98
C LYS A 20 19.96 -0.08 -1.85
N ARG A 21 19.57 1.10 -2.35
CA ARG A 21 20.34 2.35 -2.27
C ARG A 21 20.19 3.08 -0.93
N LYS A 22 19.44 2.53 0.03
CA LYS A 22 19.13 3.13 1.34
C LYS A 22 18.38 4.46 1.22
N TYR A 23 17.64 4.66 0.13
CA TYR A 23 16.69 5.75 -0.04
C TYR A 23 15.34 5.36 0.56
N PHE A 24 15.31 5.15 1.87
CA PHE A 24 14.18 4.50 2.55
C PHE A 24 12.87 5.28 2.44
N ASP A 25 12.89 6.61 2.51
CA ASP A 25 11.67 7.40 2.33
C ASP A 25 11.06 7.21 0.93
N VAL A 26 11.91 7.12 -0.11
CA VAL A 26 11.49 6.79 -1.47
C VAL A 26 10.96 5.36 -1.55
N ALA A 27 11.64 4.41 -0.89
CA ALA A 27 11.20 3.02 -0.85
C ALA A 27 9.82 2.88 -0.19
N VAL A 28 9.59 3.51 0.97
CA VAL A 28 8.29 3.56 1.66
C VAL A 28 7.19 4.06 0.72
N SER A 29 7.45 5.18 0.06
CA SER A 29 6.48 5.79 -0.86
C SER A 29 6.11 4.83 -1.99
N ARG A 30 7.12 4.23 -2.63
CA ARG A 30 6.94 3.38 -3.81
C ARG A 30 6.32 2.02 -3.46
N TYR A 31 6.70 1.40 -2.35
CA TYR A 31 6.04 0.21 -1.84
C TYR A 31 4.58 0.46 -1.48
N TYR A 32 4.26 1.59 -0.86
CA TYR A 32 2.87 1.96 -0.59
C TYR A 32 2.06 2.10 -1.89
N TYR A 33 2.61 2.79 -2.90
CA TYR A 33 1.91 2.97 -4.17
C TYR A 33 1.71 1.66 -4.93
N TYR A 34 2.64 0.71 -4.84
CA TYR A 34 2.47 -0.64 -5.35
C TYR A 34 1.21 -1.31 -4.77
N LEU A 35 1.08 -1.36 -3.43
CA LEU A 35 -0.11 -1.92 -2.77
C LEU A 35 -1.37 -1.14 -3.17
N TYR A 36 -1.33 0.19 -3.11
CA TYR A 36 -2.50 1.01 -3.37
C TYR A 36 -3.02 0.89 -4.80
N GLN A 37 -2.13 0.79 -5.80
CA GLN A 37 -2.52 0.64 -7.20
C GLN A 37 -3.11 -0.73 -7.50
N ASN A 38 -2.57 -1.78 -6.91
CA ASN A 38 -3.16 -3.12 -7.01
C ASN A 38 -4.52 -3.21 -6.32
N LEU A 39 -4.68 -2.57 -5.17
CA LEU A 39 -5.99 -2.44 -4.52
C LEU A 39 -7.00 -1.70 -5.41
N MET A 40 -6.60 -0.57 -6.01
CA MET A 40 -7.47 0.15 -6.97
C MET A 40 -7.82 -0.72 -8.17
N ASN A 41 -6.85 -1.46 -8.70
CA ASN A 41 -7.05 -2.37 -9.81
C ASN A 41 -8.07 -3.46 -9.45
N TYR A 42 -7.89 -4.10 -8.30
CA TYR A 42 -8.78 -5.14 -7.79
C TYR A 42 -10.23 -4.64 -7.65
N LEU A 43 -10.42 -3.48 -7.03
CA LEU A 43 -11.76 -2.86 -6.91
C LEU A 43 -12.36 -2.56 -8.29
N PHE A 44 -11.56 -2.00 -9.20
CA PHE A 44 -12.00 -1.72 -10.56
C PHE A 44 -12.47 -2.98 -11.30
N LEU A 45 -11.71 -4.07 -11.21
CA LEU A 45 -12.06 -5.36 -11.83
C LEU A 45 -13.33 -5.99 -11.25
N ARG A 46 -13.67 -5.67 -9.99
CA ARG A 46 -14.91 -6.09 -9.33
C ARG A 46 -16.11 -5.18 -9.65
N GLY A 47 -15.93 -4.16 -10.48
CA GLY A 47 -16.98 -3.18 -10.79
C GLY A 47 -17.25 -2.20 -9.64
N GLU A 48 -16.36 -2.11 -8.67
CA GLU A 48 -16.54 -1.24 -7.52
C GLU A 48 -16.26 0.22 -7.88
N THR A 49 -17.22 1.10 -7.61
CA THR A 49 -17.02 2.55 -7.79
C THR A 49 -15.96 3.06 -6.83
N ILE A 50 -14.91 3.69 -7.37
CA ILE A 50 -13.89 4.43 -6.63
C ILE A 50 -14.21 5.91 -6.74
N GLU A 51 -14.28 6.62 -5.61
CA GLU A 51 -14.61 8.04 -5.60
C GLU A 51 -13.58 8.88 -6.38
N LYS A 52 -14.08 9.87 -7.12
CA LYS A 52 -13.28 10.79 -7.93
C LYS A 52 -12.82 12.04 -7.17
N LYS A 53 -13.40 12.34 -6.00
CA LYS A 53 -12.99 13.52 -5.21
C LYS A 53 -11.57 13.32 -4.69
N GLU A 54 -10.69 14.30 -4.93
CA GLU A 54 -9.28 14.18 -4.57
C GLU A 54 -9.04 14.17 -3.06
N GLN A 55 -9.84 14.93 -2.31
CA GLN A 55 -9.79 14.90 -0.84
C GLN A 55 -10.24 13.52 -0.34
N ASN A 56 -9.43 12.91 0.52
CA ASN A 56 -9.69 11.62 1.17
C ASN A 56 -9.77 10.40 0.26
N LYS A 57 -9.34 10.48 -1.01
CA LYS A 57 -9.39 9.35 -1.95
C LYS A 57 -8.76 8.07 -1.40
N HIS A 58 -7.56 8.17 -0.81
CA HIS A 58 -6.88 7.02 -0.21
C HIS A 58 -7.68 6.43 0.95
N ILE A 59 -8.27 7.31 1.78
CA ILE A 59 -9.04 6.90 2.95
C ILE A 59 -10.26 6.11 2.50
N ASN A 60 -11.06 6.70 1.62
CA ASN A 60 -12.31 6.09 1.18
C ASN A 60 -12.06 4.78 0.44
N THR A 61 -11.03 4.72 -0.41
CA THR A 61 -10.67 3.50 -1.15
C THR A 61 -10.21 2.37 -0.21
N ILE A 62 -9.37 2.67 0.79
CA ILE A 62 -8.92 1.67 1.78
C ILE A 62 -10.10 1.21 2.65
N GLY A 63 -10.94 2.13 3.12
CA GLY A 63 -12.11 1.83 3.93
C GLY A 63 -13.09 0.90 3.22
N LYS A 64 -13.40 1.20 1.95
CA LYS A 64 -14.25 0.36 1.10
C LYS A 64 -13.69 -1.06 0.95
N PHE A 65 -12.39 -1.19 0.68
CA PHE A 65 -11.77 -2.50 0.56
C PHE A 65 -11.84 -3.30 1.87
N ILE A 66 -11.57 -2.66 3.02
CA ILE A 66 -11.69 -3.30 4.34
C ILE A 66 -13.12 -3.78 4.59
N GLU A 67 -14.12 -3.00 4.20
CA GLU A 67 -15.54 -3.37 4.34
C GLU A 67 -15.91 -4.57 3.47
N ILE A 68 -15.46 -4.61 2.22
CA ILE A 68 -15.67 -5.76 1.32
C ILE A 68 -15.10 -7.03 1.93
N ILE A 69 -13.82 -7.01 2.35
CA ILE A 69 -13.17 -8.20 2.94
C ILE A 69 -13.83 -8.62 4.25
N LYS A 70 -14.32 -7.67 5.05
CA LYS A 70 -15.11 -7.96 6.25
C LYS A 70 -16.42 -8.68 5.90
N ASN A 71 -17.14 -8.20 4.90
CA ASN A 71 -18.44 -8.74 4.48
C ASN A 71 -18.29 -10.13 3.82
N GLU A 72 -17.13 -10.44 3.27
CA GLU A 72 -16.75 -11.79 2.80
C GLU A 72 -16.39 -12.75 3.94
N GLY A 73 -16.45 -12.30 5.20
CA GLY A 73 -16.15 -13.12 6.38
C GLY A 73 -14.65 -13.37 6.60
N ASN A 74 -13.78 -12.66 5.89
CA ASN A 74 -12.34 -12.91 5.93
C ASN A 74 -11.63 -12.03 7.00
N TYR A 75 -12.02 -12.23 8.26
CA TYR A 75 -11.61 -11.38 9.39
C TYR A 75 -10.10 -11.34 9.67
N GLU A 76 -9.40 -12.45 9.47
CA GLU A 76 -7.95 -12.52 9.65
C GLU A 76 -7.22 -11.62 8.64
N LYS A 77 -7.64 -11.70 7.37
CA LYS A 77 -7.08 -10.85 6.30
C LYS A 77 -7.49 -9.40 6.49
N GLN A 78 -8.73 -9.16 6.91
CA GLN A 78 -9.21 -7.83 7.27
C GLN A 78 -8.31 -7.16 8.31
N ARG A 79 -7.92 -7.87 9.39
CA ARG A 79 -6.98 -7.35 10.39
C ARG A 79 -5.65 -6.94 9.77
N SER A 80 -5.10 -7.75 8.87
CA SER A 80 -3.84 -7.43 8.18
C SER A 80 -3.98 -6.21 7.28
N ILE A 81 -5.08 -6.13 6.52
CA ILE A 81 -5.37 -5.04 5.58
C ILE A 81 -5.55 -3.70 6.31
N THR A 82 -6.07 -3.68 7.54
CA THR A 82 -6.18 -2.43 8.31
C THR A 82 -4.84 -1.72 8.52
N LYS A 83 -3.70 -2.43 8.41
CA LYS A 83 -2.36 -1.84 8.47
C LYS A 83 -2.08 -0.88 7.29
N LEU A 84 -2.83 -0.95 6.18
CA LEU A 84 -2.76 0.02 5.07
C LEU A 84 -2.96 1.46 5.53
N TRP A 85 -3.76 1.69 6.57
CA TRP A 85 -3.94 3.03 7.16
C TRP A 85 -2.63 3.60 7.66
N ARG A 86 -1.90 2.79 8.43
CA ARG A 86 -0.59 3.18 8.94
C ARG A 86 0.43 3.32 7.82
N LEU A 87 0.42 2.42 6.82
CA LEU A 87 1.30 2.55 5.65
C LEU A 87 1.03 3.83 4.84
N LYS A 88 -0.24 4.25 4.71
CA LYS A 88 -0.61 5.53 4.10
C LYS A 88 0.00 6.71 4.86
N ASP A 89 -0.09 6.70 6.19
CA ASP A 89 0.48 7.75 7.02
C ASP A 89 2.01 7.78 6.92
N ARG A 90 2.66 6.62 6.92
CA ARG A 90 4.12 6.51 6.69
C ARG A 90 4.51 7.06 5.33
N ARG A 91 3.77 6.75 4.27
CA ARG A 91 4.01 7.30 2.94
C ARG A 91 3.83 8.81 2.91
N HIS A 92 2.76 9.34 3.52
CA HIS A 92 2.56 10.79 3.60
C HIS A 92 3.73 11.48 4.32
N ASP A 93 4.18 10.89 5.44
CA ASP A 93 5.33 11.40 6.17
C ASP A 93 6.62 11.38 5.32
N SER A 94 6.91 10.28 4.63
CA SER A 94 8.09 10.15 3.77
C SER A 94 8.05 11.06 2.54
N ASP A 95 6.86 11.37 2.00
CA ASP A 95 6.71 12.25 0.83
C ASP A 95 6.82 13.74 1.17
N TYR A 96 6.30 14.15 2.35
CA TYR A 96 6.03 15.57 2.63
C TYR A 96 6.76 16.15 3.85
N LYS A 97 7.25 15.32 4.79
CA LYS A 97 8.01 15.86 5.94
C LYS A 97 9.45 16.10 5.53
N LYS A 98 10.00 17.27 5.94
CA LYS A 98 11.35 17.73 5.53
C LYS A 98 12.51 16.92 6.13
N GLU A 99 12.27 16.18 7.19
CA GLU A 99 13.30 15.41 7.89
C GLU A 99 13.28 13.96 7.42
N LYS A 100 14.45 13.39 7.08
CA LYS A 100 14.60 11.95 6.84
C LYS A 100 14.14 11.19 8.08
N LYS A 101 13.11 10.35 7.93
CA LYS A 101 12.52 9.62 9.05
C LYS A 101 13.12 8.25 9.27
N ILE A 102 13.69 7.64 8.24
CA ILE A 102 14.25 6.28 8.32
C ILE A 102 15.74 6.34 7.99
N LYS A 103 16.58 6.03 8.98
CA LYS A 103 18.03 6.20 8.92
C LYS A 103 18.76 4.93 8.49
N ASP A 104 18.21 3.77 8.80
CA ASP A 104 18.82 2.47 8.51
C ASP A 104 17.78 1.37 8.26
N TYR A 105 18.27 0.18 7.93
CA TYR A 105 17.44 -1.00 7.66
C TYR A 105 16.66 -1.48 8.89
N THR A 106 17.24 -1.37 10.09
CA THR A 106 16.55 -1.77 11.33
C THR A 106 15.31 -0.91 11.56
N GLU A 107 15.45 0.39 11.36
CA GLU A 107 14.37 1.35 11.43
C GLU A 107 13.35 1.12 10.30
N PHE A 108 13.81 0.87 9.07
CA PHE A 108 12.95 0.56 7.93
C PHE A 108 12.09 -0.68 8.17
N ASP A 109 12.69 -1.76 8.67
CA ASP A 109 11.99 -3.00 8.94
C ASP A 109 10.94 -2.86 10.05
N LYS A 110 11.34 -2.20 11.15
CA LYS A 110 10.48 -2.01 12.31
C LYS A 110 9.32 -1.04 12.03
N ILE A 111 9.56 0.03 11.29
CA ILE A 111 8.58 1.11 11.06
C ILE A 111 7.66 0.82 9.87
N PHE A 112 8.16 0.10 8.86
CA PHE A 112 7.46 -0.07 7.60
C PHE A 112 7.38 -1.53 7.15
N LYS A 113 8.51 -2.23 6.98
CA LYS A 113 8.54 -3.47 6.19
C LYS A 113 7.71 -4.59 6.79
N ARG A 114 7.66 -4.72 8.13
CA ARG A 114 6.80 -5.70 8.80
C ARG A 114 5.33 -5.52 8.40
N ASP A 115 4.82 -4.30 8.49
CA ASP A 115 3.42 -4.02 8.17
C ASP A 115 3.13 -4.14 6.68
N TYR A 116 4.10 -3.74 5.84
CA TYR A 116 4.04 -3.91 4.40
C TYR A 116 3.90 -5.39 4.04
N ASN A 117 4.77 -6.25 4.58
CA ASN A 117 4.76 -7.69 4.31
C ASN A 117 3.44 -8.33 4.79
N ASP A 118 2.90 -7.91 5.93
CA ASP A 118 1.60 -8.42 6.42
C ASP A 118 0.45 -8.09 5.45
N VAL A 119 0.44 -6.87 4.90
CA VAL A 119 -0.55 -6.46 3.90
C VAL A 119 -0.32 -7.18 2.58
N GLU A 120 0.92 -7.26 2.11
CA GLU A 120 1.29 -7.95 0.86
C GLU A 120 0.90 -9.43 0.91
N ASN A 121 1.17 -10.12 2.01
CA ASN A 121 0.76 -11.50 2.21
C ASN A 121 -0.75 -11.67 2.20
N ALA A 122 -1.49 -10.72 2.81
CA ALA A 122 -2.94 -10.72 2.76
C ALA A 122 -3.44 -10.52 1.32
N PHE A 123 -2.84 -9.59 0.58
CA PHE A 123 -3.19 -9.30 -0.81
C PHE A 123 -2.95 -10.51 -1.73
N ASN A 124 -1.80 -11.17 -1.63
CA ASN A 124 -1.52 -12.41 -2.38
C ASN A 124 -2.58 -13.48 -2.08
N SER A 125 -2.92 -13.69 -0.81
CA SER A 125 -3.92 -14.71 -0.44
C SER A 125 -5.35 -14.39 -0.89
N LEU A 126 -5.63 -13.13 -1.21
CA LEU A 126 -6.91 -12.65 -1.73
C LEU A 126 -6.91 -12.50 -3.25
N ASN A 127 -5.80 -12.85 -3.93
CA ASN A 127 -5.58 -12.63 -5.37
C ASN A 127 -5.74 -11.14 -5.77
N VAL A 128 -5.29 -10.23 -4.92
CA VAL A 128 -5.21 -8.79 -5.22
C VAL A 128 -3.94 -8.45 -6.01
N ILE A 129 -2.86 -9.20 -5.74
CA ILE A 129 -1.56 -9.15 -6.40
C ILE A 129 -1.07 -10.55 -6.72
#